data_AF-A0A3B8IWZ8-F1
#
_entry.id   AF-A0A3B8IWZ8-F1
#
_cell.length_a   1.000
_cell.length_b   1.000
_cell.length_c   1.000
_cell.angle_alpha   90.00
_cell.angle_beta   90.00
_cell.angle_gamma   90.00
#
_symmetry.space_group_name_H-M   'P 1'
#
loop_
_entity.id
_entity.type
_entity.pdbx_description
1 polymer ?
#
loop_
_entity_poly.entity_id
_entity_poly.type
_entity_poly.pdbx_seq_one_letter_code
_entity_poly.pdbx_strand_id
1 'polypeptide(L)'
;RTRVLLPQMGYQPFFKCGDGTQGWPSQAPYDAILVTAAAPKIPAALVNQLKIGGRLVIPVGNQDKQTMLRLTRGQGNQLHKEEFDQFAFVPLKGKDGWGK
;
A
#
# COMPACT_ATOMS: atom_id res chain seq x y z
N ARG A 1 -11.08 -9.40 15.36
CA ARG A 1 -12.01 -8.25 15.39
C ARG A 1 -12.55 -7.89 14.00
N THR A 2 -11.73 -7.41 13.04
CA THR A 2 -12.21 -6.94 11.73
C THR A 2 -12.93 -8.00 10.87
N ARG A 3 -12.45 -9.26 10.90
CA ARG A 3 -13.09 -10.41 10.19
C ARG A 3 -14.52 -10.71 10.65
N VAL A 4 -14.91 -10.23 11.84
CA VAL A 4 -16.26 -10.38 12.38
C VAL A 4 -17.08 -9.11 12.15
N LEU A 5 -16.46 -7.95 12.39
CA LEU A 5 -17.14 -6.65 12.33
C LEU A 5 -17.65 -6.29 10.92
N LEU A 6 -16.83 -6.47 9.88
CA LEU A 6 -17.22 -6.05 8.52
C LEU A 6 -18.39 -6.88 7.94
N PRO A 7 -18.42 -8.22 8.06
CA PRO A 7 -19.59 -9.01 7.69
C PRO A 7 -20.87 -8.64 8.43
N GLN A 8 -20.78 -8.28 9.72
CA GLN A 8 -21.94 -7.82 10.49
C GLN A 8 -22.53 -6.50 9.96
N MET A 9 -21.71 -5.68 9.31
CA MET A 9 -22.14 -4.43 8.65
C MET A 9 -22.59 -4.66 7.20
N GLY A 10 -22.65 -5.91 6.73
CA GLY A 10 -23.09 -6.28 5.37
C GLY A 10 -21.99 -6.28 4.30
N TYR A 11 -20.73 -6.05 4.68
CA TYR A 11 -19.60 -6.09 3.73
C TYR A 11 -19.04 -7.50 3.57
N GLN A 12 -18.69 -7.88 2.35
CA GLN A 12 -18.04 -9.16 2.03
C GLN A 12 -16.63 -8.98 1.45
N PRO A 13 -15.67 -8.47 2.25
CA PRO A 13 -14.29 -8.28 1.79
C PRO A 13 -13.50 -9.59 1.85
N PHE A 14 -12.46 -9.69 1.02
CA PHE A 14 -11.43 -10.71 1.16
C PHE A 14 -10.44 -10.33 2.28
N PHE A 15 -10.04 -11.31 3.10
CA PHE A 15 -9.08 -11.10 4.17
C PHE A 15 -7.84 -11.99 4.00
N LYS A 16 -6.66 -11.39 4.14
CA LYS A 16 -5.39 -12.13 4.19
C LYS A 16 -4.59 -11.72 5.43
N CYS A 17 -4.02 -12.71 6.11
CA CYS A 17 -3.01 -12.48 7.15
C CYS A 17 -1.65 -12.75 6.51
N GLY A 18 -0.75 -11.77 6.52
CA GLY A 18 0.57 -11.89 5.90
C GLY A 18 1.29 -10.55 5.81
N ASP A 19 2.46 -10.58 5.17
CA ASP A 19 3.28 -9.40 4.94
C ASP A 19 2.68 -8.52 3.82
N GLY A 20 2.13 -7.38 4.23
CA GLY A 20 1.52 -6.41 3.31
C GLY A 20 2.51 -5.77 2.34
N THR A 21 3.82 -5.78 2.64
CA THR A 21 4.85 -5.23 1.73
C THR A 21 4.96 -6.04 0.44
N GLN A 22 4.59 -7.32 0.49
CA GLN A 22 4.56 -8.23 -0.67
C GLN A 22 3.23 -8.16 -1.44
N GLY A 23 2.25 -7.40 -0.96
CA GLY A 23 0.91 -7.33 -1.51
C GLY A 23 0.17 -8.67 -1.49
N TRP A 24 -0.72 -8.86 -2.47
CA TRP A 24 -1.47 -10.09 -2.64
C TRP A 24 -1.54 -10.47 -4.12
N PRO A 25 -0.49 -11.15 -4.64
CA PRO A 25 -0.34 -11.43 -6.06
C PRO A 25 -1.51 -12.20 -6.69
N SER A 26 -2.13 -13.13 -5.96
CA SER A 26 -3.26 -13.92 -6.47
C SER A 26 -4.57 -13.13 -6.63
N GLN A 27 -4.60 -11.86 -6.23
CA GLN A 27 -5.72 -10.94 -6.42
C GLN A 27 -5.31 -9.71 -7.27
N ALA A 28 -4.05 -9.64 -7.68
CA ALA A 28 -3.58 -8.67 -8.64
C ALA A 28 -4.15 -8.99 -10.05
N PRO A 29 -4.26 -7.99 -10.94
CA PRO A 29 -3.83 -6.61 -10.77
C PRO A 29 -4.90 -5.70 -10.13
N TYR A 30 -4.47 -4.67 -9.42
CA TYR A 30 -5.32 -3.71 -8.71
C TYR A 30 -5.49 -2.39 -9.47
N ASP A 31 -6.69 -1.83 -9.43
CA ASP A 31 -6.96 -0.45 -9.86
C ASP A 31 -6.41 0.58 -8.86
N ALA A 32 -6.41 0.23 -7.57
CA ALA A 32 -5.83 1.04 -6.52
C ALA A 32 -5.30 0.19 -5.37
N ILE A 33 -4.23 0.65 -4.74
CA ILE A 33 -3.68 0.12 -3.50
C ILE A 33 -3.59 1.28 -2.52
N LEU A 34 -4.14 1.10 -1.32
CA LEU A 34 -4.03 2.04 -0.20
C LEU A 34 -3.24 1.37 0.92
N VAL A 35 -2.19 2.03 1.36
CA VAL A 35 -1.35 1.57 2.47
C VAL A 35 -1.54 2.51 3.66
N THR A 36 -2.03 1.97 4.77
CA THR A 36 -2.31 2.74 6.00
C THR A 36 -1.24 2.51 7.07
N ALA A 37 0.02 2.34 6.64
CA ALA A 37 1.20 2.17 7.48
C ALA A 37 2.43 2.74 6.77
N ALA A 38 3.31 3.41 7.51
CA ALA A 38 4.47 4.11 6.99
C ALA A 38 5.54 3.15 6.50
N ALA A 39 5.95 3.27 5.24
CA ALA A 39 7.05 2.48 4.70
C ALA A 39 8.35 3.31 4.63
N PRO A 40 9.53 2.72 4.85
CA PRO A 40 10.80 3.43 4.68
C PRO A 40 11.10 3.74 3.21
N LYS A 41 10.49 2.97 2.29
CA LYS A 41 10.56 3.11 0.84
C LYS A 41 9.30 2.54 0.21
N ILE A 42 9.05 2.85 -1.05
CA ILE A 42 7.93 2.29 -1.82
C ILE A 42 8.22 0.79 -2.09
N PRO A 43 7.35 -0.15 -1.66
CA PRO A 43 7.55 -1.57 -1.98
C PRO A 43 7.26 -1.85 -3.46
N ALA A 44 8.26 -2.36 -4.19
CA ALA A 44 8.16 -2.65 -5.63
C ALA A 44 7.04 -3.66 -5.94
N ALA A 45 6.79 -4.63 -5.04
CA ALA A 45 5.73 -5.61 -5.20
C ALA A 45 4.34 -4.95 -5.32
N LEU A 46 4.09 -3.85 -4.62
CA LEU A 46 2.81 -3.13 -4.70
C LEU A 46 2.66 -2.42 -6.03
N VAL A 47 3.71 -1.74 -6.51
CA VAL A 47 3.70 -1.07 -7.83
C VAL A 47 3.50 -2.08 -8.96
N ASN A 48 4.19 -3.23 -8.90
CA ASN A 48 4.08 -4.29 -9.91
C ASN A 48 2.69 -4.94 -9.97
N GLN A 49 1.94 -4.87 -8.87
CA GLN A 49 0.58 -5.40 -8.78
C GLN A 49 -0.49 -4.39 -9.21
N LEU A 50 -0.15 -3.14 -9.56
CA LEU A 50 -1.11 -2.18 -10.12
C LEU A 50 -1.40 -2.47 -11.59
N LYS A 51 -2.61 -2.18 -12.07
CA LYS A 51 -2.89 -2.05 -13.51
C LYS A 51 -2.17 -0.81 -14.08
N ILE A 52 -2.00 -0.74 -15.40
CA ILE A 52 -1.67 0.53 -16.06
C ILE A 52 -2.81 1.52 -15.77
N GLY A 53 -2.48 2.74 -15.36
CA GLY A 53 -3.40 3.74 -14.81
C GLY A 53 -3.79 3.52 -13.34
N GLY A 54 -3.40 2.39 -12.75
CA GLY A 54 -3.64 2.07 -11.35
C GLY A 54 -2.83 2.96 -10.40
N ARG A 55 -3.33 3.15 -9.18
CA ARG A 55 -2.77 4.11 -8.21
C ARG A 55 -2.35 3.45 -6.90
N LEU A 56 -1.16 3.75 -6.41
CA LEU A 56 -0.72 3.41 -5.04
C LEU A 56 -0.69 4.69 -4.20
N VAL A 57 -1.40 4.69 -3.07
CA VAL A 57 -1.33 5.74 -2.05
C VAL A 57 -0.65 5.17 -0.81
N ILE A 58 0.46 5.78 -0.40
CA ILE A 58 1.32 5.25 0.65
C ILE A 58 2.07 6.38 1.39
N PRO A 59 2.08 6.38 2.74
CA PRO A 59 2.97 7.24 3.51
C PRO A 59 4.40 6.69 3.47
N VAL A 60 5.35 7.51 3.04
CA VAL A 60 6.77 7.13 2.91
C VAL A 60 7.65 8.16 3.60
N GLY A 61 8.61 7.68 4.38
CA GLY A 61 9.57 8.54 5.06
C GLY A 61 10.24 7.81 6.22
N ASN A 62 10.80 8.58 7.15
CA ASN A 62 11.38 8.03 8.37
C ASN A 62 10.31 7.93 9.48
N GLN A 63 10.71 7.52 10.68
CA GLN A 63 9.78 7.37 11.80
C GLN A 63 9.16 8.70 12.26
N ASP A 64 9.84 9.82 12.02
CA ASP A 64 9.45 11.13 12.54
C ASP A 64 8.68 11.98 11.52
N LYS A 65 8.94 11.79 10.22
CA LYS A 65 8.35 12.55 9.12
C LYS A 65 8.07 11.65 7.92
N GLN A 66 6.81 11.58 7.52
CA GLN A 66 6.35 10.78 6.40
C GLN A 66 5.57 11.67 5.45
N THR A 67 5.92 11.63 4.18
CA THR A 67 5.18 12.31 3.11
C THR A 67 4.17 11.34 2.54
N MET A 68 2.92 11.76 2.39
CA MET A 68 1.94 10.95 1.67
C MET A 68 2.25 11.02 0.18
N LEU A 69 2.40 9.86 -0.46
CA LEU A 69 2.69 9.75 -1.88
C LEU A 69 1.51 9.13 -2.61
N ARG A 70 1.22 9.64 -3.82
CA ARG A 70 0.45 8.92 -4.83
C ARG A 70 1.36 8.57 -6.00
N LEU A 71 1.32 7.31 -6.39
CA LEU A 71 2.02 6.80 -7.57
C LEU A 71 0.98 6.32 -8.57
N THR A 72 1.09 6.73 -9.82
CA THR A 72 0.26 6.24 -10.91
C THR A 72 1.11 5.45 -11.89
N ARG A 73 0.75 4.18 -12.12
CA ARG A 73 1.48 3.29 -13.04
C ARG A 73 1.22 3.71 -14.48
N GLY A 74 2.26 4.09 -15.21
CA GLY A 74 2.22 4.40 -16.63
C GLY A 74 2.41 3.15 -17.51
N GLN A 75 2.59 3.35 -18.82
CA GLN A 75 2.98 2.26 -19.72
C GLN A 75 4.45 1.87 -19.52
N GLY A 76 4.79 0.61 -19.81
CA GLY A 76 6.14 0.09 -19.57
C GLY A 76 6.54 0.20 -18.09
N ASN A 77 7.69 0.82 -17.82
CA ASN A 77 8.22 1.07 -16.48
C ASN A 77 7.97 2.50 -15.98
N GLN A 78 7.09 3.26 -16.63
CA GLN A 78 6.80 4.64 -16.21
C GLN A 78 6.01 4.66 -14.90
N LEU A 79 6.38 5.59 -14.02
CA LEU A 79 5.71 5.82 -12.75
C LEU A 79 5.62 7.32 -12.50
N HIS A 80 4.39 7.83 -12.42
CA HIS A 80 4.16 9.23 -12.08
C HIS A 80 4.01 9.36 -10.58
N LYS A 81 4.80 10.24 -9.95
CA LYS A 81 4.82 10.46 -8.51
C LYS A 81 4.27 11.82 -8.17
N GLU A 82 3.38 11.85 -7.19
CA GLU A 82 2.84 13.06 -6.58
C GLU A 82 3.08 13.00 -5.08
N GLU A 83 3.44 14.14 -4.50
CA GLU A 83 3.70 14.31 -3.08
C GLU A 83 2.61 15.21 -2.47
N PHE A 84 2.12 14.82 -1.30
CA PHE A 84 1.14 15.59 -0.51
C PHE A 84 1.76 15.98 0.84
N ASP A 85 0.92 16.41 1.78
CA ASP A 85 1.34 16.82 3.12
C ASP A 85 2.03 15.71 3.94
N GLN A 86 2.55 16.12 5.10
CA GLN A 86 3.16 15.23 6.07
C GLN A 86 2.11 14.54 6.95
N PHE A 87 2.35 13.27 7.23
CA PHE A 87 1.49 12.43 8.07
C PHE A 87 2.33 11.62 9.07
N ALA A 88 1.64 11.05 10.07
CA ALA A 88 2.23 10.16 11.07
C ALA A 88 1.43 8.86 11.15
N PHE A 89 1.93 7.81 10.49
CA PHE A 89 1.41 6.45 10.55
C PHE A 89 2.36 5.53 11.32
N VAL A 90 1.80 4.45 11.86
CA VAL A 90 2.56 3.33 12.43
C VAL A 90 3.45 2.66 11.36
N PRO A 91 4.59 2.04 11.73
CA PRO A 91 5.52 1.45 10.77
C PRO A 91 4.91 0.22 10.06
N LEU A 92 5.03 0.19 8.73
CA LEU A 92 4.77 -0.98 7.90
C LEU A 92 5.90 -2.01 8.09
N LYS A 93 5.67 -3.01 8.92
CA LYS A 93 6.61 -4.11 9.17
C LYS A 93 6.54 -5.15 8.07
N GLY A 94 7.70 -5.59 7.57
CA GLY A 94 7.76 -6.63 6.54
C GLY A 94 9.09 -6.65 5.80
N LYS A 95 9.22 -7.59 4.86
CA LYS A 95 10.43 -7.82 4.06
C LYS A 95 10.90 -6.58 3.31
N ASP A 96 9.97 -5.84 2.70
CA ASP A 96 10.26 -4.59 1.99
C ASP A 96 9.83 -3.34 2.79
N GLY A 97 9.59 -3.52 4.10
CA GLY A 97 9.18 -2.48 5.03
C GLY A 97 10.24 -2.23 6.10
N TRP A 98 9.81 -1.82 7.29
CA TRP A 98 10.69 -1.73 8.45
C TRP A 98 11.08 -3.14 8.92
N GLY A 99 12.35 -3.30 9.31
CA GLY A 99 12.85 -4.51 9.96
C GLY A 99 12.06 -4.84 11.23
N LYS A 100 12.13 -6.11 11.66
CA LYS A 100 11.53 -6.53 12.93
C LYS A 100 12.17 -5.84 14.11
#